data_AF-A0A7V9V9E7-F1
#
_entry.id   AF-A0A7V9V9E7-F1
#
_cell.length_a   1.000
_cell.length_b   1.000
_cell.length_c   1.000
_cell.angle_alpha   90.00
_cell.angle_beta   90.00
_cell.angle_gamma   90.00
#
_symmetry.space_group_name_H-M   'P 1'
#
loop_
_entity.id
_entity.type
_entity.pdbx_description
1 polymer ?
#
loop_
_entity_poly.entity_id
_entity_poly.type
_entity_poly.pdbx_seq_one_letter_code
_entity_poly.pdbx_strand_id
1 'polypeptide(L)'
;MKRAWPLVATVAVVGLVFLAVFPTRTYLTQRRDLSNTERRLAVLSSQNQELSGRVARLNTEAEIERLAREQYNLVRPGEEAFAILPPPGPPALGQDEEAPTQEPRGVWGQLWDRITFWS
;
A
#
# COMPACT_ATOMS: atom_id res chain seq x y z
N MET A 1 -26.30 -33.53 59.97
CA MET A 1 -25.61 -33.88 58.69
C MET A 1 -26.52 -33.78 57.46
N LYS A 2 -27.79 -34.21 57.50
CA LYS A 2 -28.71 -34.20 56.33
C LYS A 2 -29.07 -32.81 55.75
N ARG A 3 -28.93 -31.73 56.53
CA ARG A 3 -29.22 -30.34 56.11
C ARG A 3 -28.12 -29.66 55.27
N ALA A 4 -26.89 -30.20 55.27
CA ALA A 4 -25.77 -29.63 54.50
C ALA A 4 -25.76 -30.11 53.04
N TRP A 5 -26.43 -31.23 52.74
CA TRP A 5 -26.51 -31.78 51.39
C TRP A 5 -27.09 -30.83 50.33
N PRO A 6 -28.19 -30.09 50.58
CA PRO A 6 -28.69 -29.12 49.60
C PRO A 6 -27.72 -27.95 49.36
N LEU A 7 -26.96 -27.52 50.37
CA LEU A 7 -25.92 -26.50 50.22
C LEU A 7 -24.78 -26.99 49.32
N VAL A 8 -24.30 -28.21 49.55
CA VAL A 8 -23.27 -28.84 48.72
C VAL A 8 -23.74 -29.01 47.27
N ALA A 9 -24.99 -29.47 47.08
CA ALA A 9 -25.57 -29.61 45.75
C ALA A 9 -25.67 -28.25 45.02
N THR A 10 -26.08 -27.20 45.73
CA THR A 10 -26.20 -25.85 45.16
C THR A 10 -24.84 -25.30 44.74
N VAL A 11 -23.82 -25.43 45.59
CA VAL A 11 -22.45 -24.99 45.26
C VAL A 11 -21.88 -25.76 44.08
N ALA A 12 -22.13 -27.08 44.01
CA ALA A 12 -21.70 -27.90 42.88
C ALA A 12 -22.34 -27.47 41.56
N VAL A 13 -23.65 -27.18 41.56
CA VAL A 13 -24.37 -26.70 40.37
C VAL A 13 -23.85 -25.33 39.94
N VAL A 14 -23.65 -24.39 40.88
CA VAL A 14 -23.10 -23.07 40.57
C VAL A 14 -21.68 -23.17 40.01
N GLY A 15 -20.84 -24.04 40.57
CA GLY A 15 -19.50 -24.32 40.05
C GLY A 15 -19.52 -24.88 38.63
N LEU A 16 -20.43 -25.83 38.34
CA LEU A 16 -20.59 -26.39 37.00
C LEU A 16 -21.04 -25.33 35.98
N VAL A 17 -21.98 -24.47 36.35
CA VAL A 17 -22.44 -23.37 35.48
C VAL A 17 -21.30 -22.39 35.20
N PHE A 18 -20.51 -22.03 36.21
CA PHE A 18 -19.32 -21.18 36.01
C PHE A 18 -18.32 -21.82 35.04
N LEU A 19 -18.05 -23.12 35.20
CA LEU A 19 -17.16 -23.87 34.31
C LEU A 19 -17.70 -24.03 32.89
N ALA A 20 -19.02 -23.94 32.66
CA ALA A 20 -19.61 -24.03 31.33
C ALA A 20 -19.73 -22.66 30.64
N VAL A 21 -20.03 -21.60 31.39
CA VAL A 21 -20.26 -20.23 30.88
C VAL A 21 -18.93 -19.51 30.60
N PHE A 22 -17.89 -19.76 31.38
CA PHE A 22 -16.57 -19.14 31.19
C PHE A 22 -15.85 -19.57 29.90
N PRO A 23 -15.75 -20.87 29.53
CA PRO A 23 -15.08 -21.27 28.29
C PRO A 23 -15.87 -20.91 27.03
N THR A 24 -17.20 -20.82 27.11
CA THR A 24 -18.04 -20.49 25.95
C THR A 24 -17.81 -19.06 25.45
N ARG A 25 -17.62 -18.08 26.35
CA ARG A 25 -17.33 -16.70 25.92
C ARG A 25 -15.96 -16.55 25.26
N THR A 26 -14.94 -17.23 25.76
CA THR A 26 -13.57 -17.14 25.24
C THR A 26 -13.42 -17.89 23.90
N TYR A 27 -14.05 -19.06 23.78
CA TYR A 27 -13.97 -19.88 22.56
C TYR A 27 -14.63 -19.23 21.34
N LEU A 28 -15.79 -18.58 21.52
CA LEU A 28 -16.47 -17.88 20.43
C LEU A 28 -15.70 -16.63 19.96
N THR A 29 -14.95 -15.98 20.86
CA THR A 29 -14.16 -14.78 20.52
C THR A 29 -12.90 -15.18 19.75
N GLN A 30 -12.20 -16.24 20.18
CA GLN A 30 -11.01 -16.76 19.50
C GLN A 30 -11.27 -17.18 18.04
N ARG A 31 -12.41 -17.82 17.74
CA ARG A 31 -12.74 -18.21 16.35
C ARG A 31 -12.96 -17.01 15.42
N ARG A 32 -13.52 -15.92 15.93
CA ARG A 32 -13.73 -14.70 15.14
C ARG A 32 -12.40 -14.05 14.81
N ASP A 33 -11.50 -13.97 15.77
CA ASP A 33 -10.17 -13.37 15.59
C ASP A 33 -9.32 -14.15 14.58
N LEU A 34 -9.38 -15.49 14.61
CA LEU A 34 -8.72 -16.33 13.62
C LEU A 34 -9.26 -16.05 12.21
N SER A 35 -10.59 -16.06 12.04
CA SER A 35 -11.23 -15.82 10.74
C SER A 35 -10.96 -14.42 10.18
N ASN A 36 -10.83 -13.42 11.05
CA ASN A 36 -10.51 -12.05 10.66
C ASN A 36 -9.05 -11.94 10.23
N THR A 37 -8.15 -12.63 10.94
CA THR A 37 -6.70 -12.65 10.64
C THR A 37 -6.42 -13.37 9.33
N GLU A 38 -7.04 -14.52 9.10
CA GLU A 38 -6.94 -15.26 7.83
C GLU A 38 -7.42 -14.43 6.64
N ARG A 39 -8.55 -13.73 6.79
CA ARG A 39 -9.05 -12.81 5.75
C ARG A 39 -8.06 -11.69 5.44
N ARG A 40 -7.45 -11.08 6.46
CA ARG A 40 -6.43 -10.04 6.28
C ARG A 40 -5.18 -10.59 5.57
N LEU A 41 -4.73 -11.78 5.96
CA LEU A 41 -3.59 -12.44 5.34
C LEU A 41 -3.85 -12.73 3.85
N ALA A 42 -5.05 -13.21 3.51
CA ALA A 42 -5.43 -13.47 2.13
C ALA A 42 -5.40 -12.18 1.28
N VAL A 43 -5.96 -11.08 1.79
CA VAL A 43 -5.95 -9.77 1.11
C VAL A 43 -4.52 -9.26 0.91
N LEU A 44 -3.70 -9.28 1.96
CA LEU A 44 -2.33 -8.79 1.89
C LEU A 44 -1.46 -9.63 0.95
N SER A 45 -1.62 -10.96 0.97
CA SER A 45 -0.93 -11.87 0.07
C SER A 45 -1.28 -11.58 -1.39
N SER A 46 -2.57 -11.39 -1.70
CA SER A 46 -3.02 -11.04 -3.05
C SER A 46 -2.45 -9.70 -3.52
N GLN A 47 -2.46 -8.67 -2.67
CA GLN A 47 -1.87 -7.37 -2.98
C GLN A 47 -0.36 -7.46 -3.21
N ASN A 48 0.34 -8.24 -2.39
CA ASN A 48 1.77 -8.45 -2.53
C ASN A 48 2.10 -9.13 -3.87
N GLN A 49 1.35 -10.17 -4.23
CA GLN A 49 1.53 -10.87 -5.51
C GLN A 49 1.29 -9.92 -6.70
N GLU A 50 0.24 -9.11 -6.64
CA GLU A 50 -0.06 -8.13 -7.68
C GLU A 50 1.07 -7.10 -7.83
N LEU A 51 1.49 -6.48 -6.72
CA LEU A 51 2.55 -5.48 -6.71
C LEU A 51 3.88 -6.07 -7.19
N SER A 52 4.23 -7.27 -6.74
CA SER A 52 5.45 -7.97 -7.18
C SER A 52 5.42 -8.23 -8.69
N GLY A 53 4.26 -8.61 -9.25
CA GLY A 53 4.10 -8.77 -10.69
C GLY A 53 4.26 -7.44 -11.47
N ARG A 54 3.75 -6.33 -10.91
CA ARG A 54 3.94 -5.00 -11.51
C ARG A 54 5.41 -4.58 -11.49
N VAL A 55 6.08 -4.75 -10.35
CA VAL A 55 7.51 -4.46 -10.20
C VAL A 55 8.34 -5.28 -11.19
N ALA A 56 8.08 -6.59 -11.29
CA ALA A 56 8.77 -7.45 -12.25
C ALA A 56 8.61 -6.96 -13.70
N ARG A 57 7.40 -6.57 -14.10
CA ARG A 57 7.14 -6.01 -15.44
C ARG A 57 7.86 -4.68 -15.66
N LEU A 58 7.79 -3.76 -14.70
CA LEU A 58 8.41 -2.44 -14.80
C LEU A 58 9.94 -2.48 -14.82
N ASN A 59 10.54 -3.56 -14.29
CA ASN A 59 11.99 -3.77 -14.31
C ASN A 59 12.50 -4.42 -15.61
N THR A 60 11.63 -4.73 -16.58
CA THR A 60 12.09 -5.26 -17.86
C THR A 60 12.65 -4.14 -18.75
N GLU A 61 13.73 -4.42 -19.49
CA GLU A 61 14.35 -3.42 -20.39
C GLU A 61 13.34 -2.83 -21.39
N ALA A 62 12.48 -3.68 -21.97
CA ALA A 62 11.47 -3.25 -22.92
C ALA A 62 10.46 -2.26 -22.29
N GLU A 63 10.02 -2.49 -21.05
CA GLU A 63 9.08 -1.60 -20.37
C GLU A 63 9.76 -0.30 -19.94
N ILE A 64 11.00 -0.36 -19.47
CA ILE A 64 11.82 0.82 -19.17
C ILE A 64 12.01 1.66 -20.42
N GLU A 65 12.38 1.05 -21.55
CA GLU A 65 12.59 1.73 -22.83
C GLU A 65 11.28 2.35 -23.35
N ARG A 66 10.15 1.65 -23.22
CA ARG A 66 8.83 2.14 -23.58
C ARG A 66 8.47 3.40 -22.77
N LEU A 67 8.63 3.35 -21.44
CA LEU A 67 8.35 4.48 -20.55
C LEU A 67 9.32 5.65 -20.78
N ALA A 68 10.60 5.36 -21.02
CA ALA A 68 11.62 6.35 -21.36
C ALA A 68 11.25 7.14 -22.63
N ARG A 69 10.76 6.47 -23.67
CA ARG A 69 10.26 7.11 -24.89
C ARG A 69 8.97 7.89 -24.67
N GLU A 70 7.99 7.26 -24.02
CA GLU A 70 6.63 7.81 -23.88
C GLU A 70 6.57 9.02 -22.94
N GLN A 71 7.26 8.96 -21.80
CA GLN A 71 7.18 10.00 -20.76
C GLN A 71 8.33 11.00 -20.80
N TYR A 72 9.49 10.59 -21.33
CA TYR A 72 10.70 11.40 -21.25
C TYR A 72 11.28 11.74 -22.63
N ASN A 73 10.65 11.31 -23.73
CA ASN A 73 11.13 11.52 -25.11
C ASN A 73 12.59 11.08 -25.33
N LEU A 74 13.07 10.10 -24.57
CA LEU A 74 14.43 9.58 -24.69
C LEU A 74 14.55 8.71 -25.93
N VAL A 75 15.72 8.76 -26.59
CA VAL A 75 16.04 7.96 -27.78
C VAL A 75 17.30 7.14 -27.55
N ARG A 76 17.50 6.06 -28.32
CA ARG A 76 18.71 5.24 -28.21
C ARG A 76 19.94 6.00 -28.74
N PRO A 77 21.15 5.60 -28.31
CA PRO A 77 22.37 6.11 -28.93
C PRO A 77 22.35 5.90 -30.46
N GLY A 78 22.48 7.00 -31.22
CA GLY A 78 22.43 6.99 -32.69
C GLY A 78 21.04 7.22 -33.30
N GLU A 79 19.99 7.38 -32.50
CA GLU A 79 18.66 7.82 -32.96
C GLU A 79 18.55 9.35 -32.89
N GLU A 80 17.82 9.96 -33.82
CA GLU A 80 17.51 11.40 -33.83
C GLU A 80 16.05 11.66 -33.42
N ALA A 81 15.83 12.59 -32.50
CA ALA A 81 14.49 12.98 -32.05
C ALA A 81 13.97 14.18 -32.86
N PHE A 82 12.79 14.04 -33.47
CA PHE A 82 12.11 15.13 -34.18
C PHE A 82 10.91 15.62 -33.38
N ALA A 83 10.86 16.93 -33.11
CA ALA A 83 9.68 17.58 -32.55
C ALA A 83 8.82 18.16 -33.67
N ILE A 84 7.50 17.92 -33.60
CA ILE A 84 6.55 18.56 -34.51
C ILE A 84 6.28 19.96 -33.97
N LEU A 85 6.77 20.99 -34.67
CA LEU A 85 6.43 22.36 -34.33
C LEU A 85 4.97 22.63 -34.69
N PRO A 86 4.21 23.30 -33.81
CA PRO A 86 2.91 23.84 -34.20
C PRO A 86 3.11 24.87 -35.33
N PRO A 87 2.09 25.09 -36.18
CA PRO A 87 2.15 26.12 -37.21
C PRO A 87 2.54 27.47 -36.58
N PRO A 88 3.35 28.29 -37.29
CA PRO A 88 3.85 29.54 -36.74
C PRO A 88 2.69 30.42 -36.27
N GLY A 89 2.68 30.73 -34.97
CA GLY A 89 1.75 31.69 -34.40
C GLY A 89 2.04 33.12 -34.89
N PRO A 90 1.12 34.08 -34.66
CA PRO A 90 1.39 35.49 -34.92
C PRO A 90 2.70 35.91 -34.25
N PRO A 91 3.53 36.78 -34.87
CA PRO A 91 4.82 37.15 -34.33
C PRO A 91 4.70 37.60 -32.87
N ALA A 92 5.31 36.82 -31.97
CA ALA A 92 5.46 37.20 -30.58
C ALA A 92 6.39 38.42 -30.54
N LEU A 93 5.82 39.57 -30.17
CA LEU A 93 6.60 40.77 -29.90
C LEU A 93 7.47 40.48 -28.67
N GLY A 94 8.77 40.24 -28.90
CA GLY A 94 9.84 40.27 -27.90
C GLY A 94 9.58 39.45 -26.64
N GLN A 95 9.96 38.18 -26.65
CA GLN A 95 10.35 37.50 -25.42
C GLN A 95 11.80 37.13 -25.57
N ASP A 96 12.64 38.00 -25.04
CA ASP A 96 14.04 37.73 -24.80
C ASP A 96 14.15 36.45 -23.96
N GLU A 97 15.07 35.61 -24.40
CA GLU A 97 15.39 34.30 -23.87
C GLU A 97 16.08 34.48 -22.50
N GLU A 98 15.32 34.73 -21.44
CA GLU A 98 15.80 34.56 -20.07
C GLU A 98 15.92 33.05 -19.80
N ALA A 99 17.17 32.57 -19.78
CA ALA A 99 17.52 31.23 -19.29
C ALA A 99 16.85 31.00 -17.91
N PRO A 100 16.26 29.82 -17.66
CA PRO A 100 15.50 29.58 -16.44
C PRO A 100 16.42 29.74 -15.24
N THR A 101 16.15 30.78 -14.45
CA THR A 101 16.67 30.90 -13.09
C THR A 101 16.20 29.65 -12.35
N GLN A 102 17.13 28.91 -11.74
CA GLN A 102 16.79 27.71 -10.99
C GLN A 102 15.82 28.10 -9.86
N GLU A 103 14.55 27.78 -10.06
CA GLU A 103 13.47 28.00 -9.11
C GLU A 103 13.77 27.31 -7.77
N PRO A 104 13.43 27.95 -6.63
CA PRO A 104 13.59 27.34 -5.31
C PRO A 104 12.76 26.07 -5.27
N ARG A 105 13.43 24.91 -5.10
CA ARG A 105 12.81 23.58 -5.13
C ARG A 105 11.48 23.57 -4.39
N GLY A 106 10.42 23.39 -5.17
CA GLY A 106 9.06 23.34 -4.65
C GLY A 106 8.84 22.18 -3.69
N VAL A 107 7.69 22.22 -3.02
CA VAL A 107 7.22 21.27 -1.99
C VAL A 107 7.44 19.78 -2.31
N TRP A 108 7.46 19.43 -3.60
CA TRP A 108 7.77 18.07 -4.07
C TRP A 108 9.23 17.66 -3.80
N GLY A 109 10.20 18.54 -4.00
CA GLY A 109 11.61 18.26 -3.68
C GLY A 109 11.82 18.04 -2.17
N GLN A 110 11.11 18.79 -1.34
CA GLN A 110 11.15 18.65 0.12
C GLN A 110 10.44 17.37 0.60
N LEU A 111 9.37 16.96 -0.08
CA LEU A 111 8.66 15.71 0.23
C LEU A 111 9.50 14.48 -0.14
N TRP A 112 10.30 14.55 -1.20
CA TRP A 112 11.16 13.44 -1.63
C TRP A 112 12.28 13.13 -0.65
N ASP A 113 12.93 14.14 -0.07
CA ASP A 113 13.89 13.96 1.03
C ASP A 113 13.25 13.30 2.27
N ARG A 114 11.93 13.46 2.44
CA ARG A 114 11.15 12.82 3.52
C ARG A 114 10.78 11.36 3.20
N ILE A 115 11.00 10.85 2.00
CA ILE A 115 10.64 9.45 1.69
C ILE A 115 11.90 8.57 1.69
N THR A 116 13.06 9.12 1.34
CA THR A 116 14.32 8.38 1.20
C THR A 116 15.09 8.14 2.51
N PHE A 117 14.61 8.60 3.68
CA PHE A 117 15.26 8.32 4.98
C PHE A 117 14.92 6.95 5.60
N TRP A 118 14.08 6.15 4.96
CA TRP A 118 13.88 4.74 5.32
C TRP A 118 14.71 3.85 4.39
N SER A 119 15.91 3.53 4.87
CA SER A 119 16.45 2.17 4.77
C SER A 119 15.54 1.18 5.47
#